data_AF-A0A7X7EA79-F1
#
_entry.id   AF-A0A7X7EA79-F1
#
_cell.length_a   1.000
_cell.length_b   1.000
_cell.length_c   1.000
_cell.angle_alpha   90.00
_cell.angle_beta   90.00
_cell.angle_gamma   90.00
#
_symmetry.space_group_name_H-M   'P 1'
#
loop_
_entity.id
_entity.type
_entity.pdbx_description
1 polymer ?
#
loop_
_entity_poly.entity_id
_entity_poly.type
_entity_poly.pdbx_seq_one_letter_code
_entity_poly.pdbx_strand_id
1 'polypeptide(L)'
;MLAVTEVNGCRYCAYAHARMALSAGLDQADIDALSKGSFEGAPPEEVPALLYAQHWAETDAQPDPEARQRVVDTYGQSKTEAIELTLRMIRLGNLLGNTSDYVLHRLSFGRWGGGA
;
A
#
# COMPACT_ATOMS: atom_id res chain seq x y z
N MET A 1 3.38 0.01 3.12
CA MET A 1 3.23 0.89 1.94
C MET A 1 2.97 0.09 0.67
N LEU A 2 3.74 -0.97 0.40
CA LEU A 2 3.52 -1.84 -0.77
C LEU A 2 2.10 -2.45 -0.81
N ALA A 3 1.60 -3.01 0.29
CA ALA A 3 0.25 -3.58 0.35
C ALA A 3 -0.87 -2.63 -0.13
N VAL A 4 -0.86 -1.36 0.33
CA VAL A 4 -1.85 -0.35 -0.12
C VAL A 4 -1.63 0.05 -1.59
N THR A 5 -0.36 0.09 -2.02
CA THR A 5 -0.01 0.49 -3.40
C THR A 5 -0.40 -0.56 -4.41
N GLU A 6 -0.32 -1.84 -4.04
CA GLU A 6 -0.77 -2.97 -4.84
C GLU A 6 -2.28 -2.85 -5.12
N VAL A 7 -3.09 -2.69 -4.08
CA VAL A 7 -4.54 -2.44 -4.21
C VAL A 7 -4.85 -1.20 -5.07
N ASN A 8 -4.14 -0.09 -4.86
CA ASN A 8 -4.39 1.17 -5.57
C ASN A 8 -3.77 1.23 -6.98
N GLY A 9 -2.99 0.23 -7.39
CA GLY A 9 -2.43 0.14 -8.75
C GLY A 9 -1.51 1.30 -9.17
N CYS A 10 -0.77 1.93 -8.24
CA CYS A 10 0.07 3.07 -8.59
C CYS A 10 1.50 2.66 -8.97
N ARG A 11 1.79 2.58 -10.28
CA ARG A 11 3.10 2.14 -10.81
C ARG A 11 4.31 2.93 -10.28
N TYR A 12 4.15 4.23 -10.07
CA TYR A 12 5.23 5.09 -9.56
C TYR A 12 5.56 4.77 -8.11
N CYS A 13 4.51 4.63 -7.29
CA CYS A 13 4.64 4.24 -5.90
C CYS A 13 5.14 2.80 -5.78
N ALA A 14 4.69 1.88 -6.65
CA ALA A 14 5.14 0.50 -6.64
C ALA A 14 6.67 0.42 -6.81
N TYR A 15 7.20 1.11 -7.82
CA TYR A 15 8.65 1.22 -8.02
C TYR A 15 9.35 1.89 -6.84
N ALA A 16 8.87 3.05 -6.39
CA ALA A 16 9.52 3.81 -5.33
C ALA A 16 9.57 3.04 -4.00
N HIS A 17 8.46 2.42 -3.60
CA HIS A 17 8.37 1.69 -2.34
C HIS A 17 9.03 0.31 -2.40
N ALA A 18 9.08 -0.35 -3.57
CA ALA A 18 9.89 -1.56 -3.74
C ALA A 18 11.37 -1.26 -3.55
N ARG A 19 11.86 -0.16 -4.15
CA ARG A 19 13.26 0.28 -3.97
C ARG A 19 13.57 0.64 -2.50
N MET A 20 12.64 1.30 -1.81
CA MET A 20 12.81 1.60 -0.39
C MET A 20 12.78 0.34 0.48
N ALA A 21 11.92 -0.63 0.18
CA ALA A 21 11.88 -1.92 0.87
C ALA A 21 13.21 -2.68 0.74
N LEU A 22 13.78 -2.75 -0.48
CA LEU A 22 15.12 -3.31 -0.69
C LEU A 22 16.17 -2.59 0.16
N SER A 23 16.11 -1.26 0.22
CA SER A 23 17.04 -0.45 1.00
C SER A 23 16.87 -0.63 2.51
N ALA A 24 15.68 -1.04 2.95
CA ALA A 24 15.36 -1.37 4.34
C ALA A 24 15.71 -2.82 4.72
N GLY A 25 16.19 -3.63 3.76
CA GLY A 25 16.68 -4.99 4.00
C GLY A 25 15.67 -6.10 3.72
N LEU A 26 14.51 -5.80 3.13
CA LEU A 26 13.62 -6.85 2.59
C LEU A 26 14.29 -7.48 1.38
N ASP A 27 14.12 -8.80 1.23
CA ASP A 27 14.59 -9.49 0.04
C ASP A 27 13.61 -9.34 -1.13
N GLN A 28 14.02 -9.81 -2.31
CA GLN A 28 13.20 -9.70 -3.50
C GLN A 28 11.92 -10.57 -3.41
N ALA A 29 11.97 -11.71 -2.71
CA ALA A 29 10.83 -12.62 -2.60
C ALA A 29 9.72 -11.99 -1.75
N ASP A 30 10.06 -11.35 -0.63
CA ASP A 30 9.13 -10.62 0.22
C ASP A 30 8.46 -9.47 -0.55
N ILE A 31 9.25 -8.73 -1.33
CA ILE A 31 8.73 -7.61 -2.13
C ILE A 31 7.81 -8.11 -3.25
N ASP A 32 8.16 -9.20 -3.92
CA ASP A 32 7.35 -9.82 -4.95
C ASP A 32 6.04 -10.38 -4.38
N ALA A 33 6.07 -10.97 -3.18
CA ALA A 33 4.88 -11.44 -2.49
C ALA A 33 3.95 -10.26 -2.15
N LEU A 34 4.49 -9.22 -1.51
CA LEU A 34 3.72 -8.01 -1.15
C LEU A 34 3.14 -7.30 -2.38
N SER A 35 3.87 -7.28 -3.50
CA SER A 35 3.43 -6.67 -4.75
C SER A 35 2.35 -7.46 -5.49
N LYS A 36 2.00 -8.66 -5.00
CA LYS A 36 0.91 -9.52 -5.51
C LYS A 36 -0.20 -9.68 -4.46
N GLY A 37 -0.19 -8.89 -3.40
CA GLY A 37 -1.14 -9.00 -2.30
C GLY A 37 -0.96 -10.26 -1.44
N SER A 38 0.19 -10.94 -1.53
CA SER A 38 0.54 -12.07 -0.67
C SER A 38 1.35 -11.62 0.54
N PHE A 39 1.05 -12.19 1.70
CA PHE A 39 1.79 -11.98 2.95
C PHE A 39 2.52 -13.26 3.39
N GLU A 40 2.71 -14.20 2.46
CA GLU A 40 3.54 -15.37 2.69
C GLU A 40 4.98 -14.95 3.00
N GLY A 41 5.59 -15.53 4.04
CA GLY A 41 6.93 -15.17 4.50
C GLY A 41 6.98 -13.97 5.46
N ALA A 42 5.92 -13.16 5.54
CA ALA A 42 5.87 -12.04 6.49
C ALA A 42 5.88 -12.53 7.94
N PRO A 43 6.52 -11.80 8.88
CA PRO A 43 6.48 -12.14 10.29
C PRO A 43 5.03 -12.26 10.79
N PRO A 44 4.65 -13.33 11.49
CA PRO A 44 3.26 -13.56 11.92
C PRO A 44 2.67 -12.39 12.70
N GLU A 45 3.49 -11.68 13.47
CA GLU A 45 3.12 -10.50 14.22
C GLU A 45 2.83 -9.27 13.36
N GLU A 46 3.29 -9.22 12.11
CA GLU A 46 3.07 -8.10 11.17
C GLU A 46 1.87 -8.36 10.24
N VAL A 47 1.52 -9.62 10.01
CA VAL A 47 0.41 -10.02 9.12
C VAL A 47 -0.92 -9.33 9.44
N PRO A 48 -1.36 -9.17 10.70
CA PRO A 48 -2.60 -8.45 11.01
C PRO A 48 -2.60 -6.99 10.52
N ALA A 49 -1.47 -6.28 10.64
CA ALA A 49 -1.33 -4.92 10.11
C ALA A 49 -1.34 -4.88 8.58
N LEU A 50 -0.73 -5.88 7.92
CA LEU A 50 -0.71 -6.00 6.46
C LEU A 50 -2.11 -6.28 5.90
N LEU A 51 -2.84 -7.23 6.48
CA LEU A 51 -4.23 -7.53 6.13
C LEU A 51 -5.14 -6.32 6.35
N TYR A 52 -4.97 -5.63 7.48
CA TYR A 52 -5.71 -4.40 7.74
C TYR A 52 -5.40 -3.30 6.71
N ALA A 53 -4.13 -3.13 6.34
CA ALA A 53 -3.72 -2.16 5.34
C ALA A 53 -4.33 -2.46 3.96
N GLN A 54 -4.39 -3.73 3.56
CA GLN A 54 -5.07 -4.18 2.34
C GLN A 54 -6.57 -3.86 2.40
N HIS A 55 -7.26 -4.32 3.45
CA HIS A 55 -8.70 -4.05 3.63
C HIS A 55 -9.01 -2.54 3.67
N TRP A 56 -8.19 -1.76 4.36
CA TRP A 56 -8.31 -0.32 4.43
C TRP A 56 -8.21 0.33 3.05
N ALA A 57 -7.37 -0.20 2.16
CA ALA A 57 -7.25 0.28 0.80
C ALA A 57 -8.46 -0.15 -0.07
N GLU A 58 -8.88 -1.41 0.04
CA GLU A 58 -10.02 -1.99 -0.71
C GLU A 58 -11.35 -1.29 -0.38
N THR A 59 -11.48 -0.81 0.85
CA THR A 59 -12.67 -0.10 1.34
C THR A 59 -12.60 1.43 1.19
N ASP A 60 -11.67 1.94 0.37
CA ASP A 60 -11.42 3.37 0.19
C ASP A 60 -11.29 4.14 1.53
N ALA A 61 -10.42 3.64 2.40
CA ALA A 61 -10.16 4.18 3.74
C ALA A 61 -11.32 4.08 4.74
N GLN A 62 -12.29 3.19 4.49
CA GLN A 62 -13.43 2.92 5.38
C GLN A 62 -13.44 1.45 5.84
N PRO A 63 -12.40 0.99 6.57
CA PRO A 63 -12.32 -0.41 6.99
C PRO A 63 -13.43 -0.76 7.98
N ASP A 64 -13.76 -2.04 8.05
CA ASP A 64 -14.71 -2.54 9.04
C ASP A 64 -14.25 -2.18 10.47
N PRO A 65 -15.16 -1.69 11.34
CA PRO A 65 -14.81 -1.35 12.73
C PRO A 65 -14.20 -2.53 13.49
N GLU A 66 -14.66 -3.75 13.22
CA GLU A 66 -14.13 -4.96 13.83
C GLU A 66 -12.70 -5.28 13.36
N ALA A 67 -12.39 -5.04 12.08
CA ALA A 67 -11.03 -5.19 11.56
C ALA A 67 -10.07 -4.20 12.22
N ARG A 68 -10.50 -2.94 12.36
CA ARG A 68 -9.73 -1.93 13.10
C ARG A 68 -9.54 -2.34 14.57
N GLN A 69 -10.59 -2.82 15.24
CA GLN A 69 -10.51 -3.23 16.63
C GLN A 69 -9.49 -4.36 16.84
N ARG A 70 -9.45 -5.37 15.97
CA ARG A 70 -8.44 -6.44 16.02
C ARG A 70 -7.00 -5.91 15.96
N VAL A 71 -6.74 -4.87 15.16
CA VAL A 71 -5.42 -4.21 15.09
C VAL A 71 -5.12 -3.45 16.37
N VAL A 72 -6.10 -2.73 16.93
CA VAL A 72 -5.96 -2.06 18.24
C VAL A 72 -5.65 -3.06 19.34
N ASP A 73 -6.33 -4.20 19.36
CA ASP A 73 -6.10 -5.25 20.37
C ASP A 73 -4.71 -5.90 20.22
N THR A 74 -4.20 -6.00 18.98
CA THR A 74 -2.89 -6.60 18.68
C THR A 74 -1.72 -5.65 18.96
N TYR A 75 -1.83 -4.38 18.56
CA TYR A 75 -0.71 -3.44 18.57
C TYR A 75 -0.86 -2.29 19.56
N GLY A 76 -2.05 -2.12 20.15
CA GLY A 76 -2.43 -0.96 20.93
C GLY A 76 -2.84 0.24 20.09
N GLN A 77 -3.54 1.18 20.73
CA GLN A 77 -4.09 2.37 20.09
C GLN A 77 -3.02 3.22 19.39
N SER A 78 -1.91 3.53 20.08
CA SER A 78 -0.88 4.43 19.55
C SER A 78 -0.19 3.90 18.30
N LYS A 79 0.14 2.60 18.26
CA LYS A 79 0.71 1.98 17.04
C LYS A 79 -0.31 1.94 15.91
N THR A 80 -1.57 1.66 16.23
CA THR A 80 -2.66 1.65 15.22
C THR A 80 -2.81 3.01 14.56
N GLU A 81 -2.78 4.10 15.34
CA GLU A 81 -2.82 5.47 14.81
C GLU A 81 -1.62 5.78 13.91
N ALA A 82 -0.42 5.32 14.27
CA ALA A 82 0.78 5.48 13.44
C ALA A 82 0.70 4.67 12.12
N ILE A 83 0.15 3.45 12.17
CA ILE A 83 -0.15 2.66 10.98
C ILE A 83 -1.12 3.44 10.10
N GLU A 84 -2.27 3.88 10.62
CA GLU A 84 -3.27 4.63 9.85
C GLU A 84 -2.73 5.93 9.26
N LEU A 85 -1.88 6.66 9.99
CA LEU A 85 -1.19 7.83 9.45
C LEU A 85 -0.36 7.44 8.21
N THR A 86 0.36 6.32 8.29
CA THR A 86 1.13 5.77 7.15
C THR A 86 0.22 5.39 5.99
N LEU A 87 -0.94 4.77 6.25
CA LEU A 87 -1.93 4.42 5.22
C LEU A 87 -2.47 5.68 4.50
N ARG A 88 -2.79 6.73 5.26
CA ARG A 88 -3.23 8.02 4.70
C ARG A 88 -2.16 8.67 3.82
N MET A 89 -0.89 8.65 4.25
CA MET A 89 0.22 9.19 3.46
C MET A 89 0.40 8.44 2.14
N ILE A 90 0.40 7.10 2.15
CA ILE A 90 0.55 6.33 0.92
C ILE A 90 -0.67 6.47 0.00
N ARG A 91 -1.89 6.56 0.54
CA ARG A 91 -3.10 6.84 -0.26
C ARG A 91 -2.98 8.18 -1.00
N LEU A 92 -2.52 9.23 -0.32
CA LEU A 92 -2.27 10.52 -0.96
C LEU A 92 -1.26 10.38 -2.11
N GLY A 93 -0.14 9.67 -1.87
CA GLY A 93 0.87 9.39 -2.90
C GLY A 93 0.29 8.63 -4.09
N ASN A 94 -0.50 7.58 -3.85
CA ASN A 94 -1.13 6.78 -4.91
C ASN A 94 -2.11 7.62 -5.74
N LEU A 95 -2.98 8.41 -5.10
CA LEU A 95 -3.93 9.30 -5.78
C LEU A 95 -3.21 10.34 -6.65
N LEU A 96 -2.16 10.98 -6.12
CA LEU A 96 -1.36 11.94 -6.88
C LEU A 96 -0.66 11.29 -8.07
N GLY A 97 -0.06 10.12 -7.85
CA GLY A 97 0.62 9.35 -8.90
C GLY A 97 -0.33 8.95 -10.03
N ASN A 98 -1.47 8.36 -9.70
CA ASN A 98 -2.47 7.92 -10.67
C ASN A 98 -3.11 9.10 -11.41
N THR A 99 -3.41 10.20 -10.70
CA THR A 99 -3.94 11.41 -11.33
C THR A 99 -2.94 12.01 -12.32
N SER A 100 -1.67 12.06 -11.94
CA SER A 100 -0.60 12.54 -12.82
C SER A 100 -0.42 11.63 -14.04
N ASP A 101 -0.49 10.31 -13.84
CA ASP A 101 -0.43 9.32 -14.93
C ASP A 101 -1.53 9.56 -15.96
N TYR A 102 -2.76 9.74 -15.48
CA TYR A 102 -3.93 10.00 -16.31
C TYR A 102 -3.81 11.32 -17.08
N VAL A 103 -3.35 12.40 -16.41
CA VAL A 103 -3.13 13.70 -17.06
C VAL A 103 -2.07 13.59 -18.16
N LEU A 104 -0.95 12.91 -17.89
CA LEU A 104 0.10 12.67 -18.89
C LEU A 104 -0.44 11.88 -20.08
N HIS A 105 -1.20 10.81 -19.82
CA HIS A 105 -1.87 10.02 -20.85
C HIS A 105 -2.78 10.88 -21.72
N ARG A 106 -3.60 11.73 -21.08
CA ARG A 106 -4.56 12.54 -21.81
C ARG A 106 -3.92 13.64 -22.66
N LEU A 107 -2.90 14.32 -22.12
CA LEU A 107 -2.21 15.43 -22.79
C LEU A 107 -1.24 14.96 -23.88
N SER A 108 -0.66 13.78 -23.71
CA SER A 108 0.24 13.18 -24.68
C SER A 108 -0.50 12.39 -25.78
N PHE A 109 -1.84 12.42 -25.79
CA PHE A 109 -2.68 11.63 -26.69
C PHE A 109 -2.35 10.13 -26.64
N GLY A 110 -2.11 9.60 -25.44
CA GLY A 110 -1.78 8.20 -25.19
C GLY A 110 -0.33 7.82 -25.41
N ARG A 111 0.57 8.79 -25.68
CA ARG A 111 1.99 8.51 -25.89
C ARG A 111 2.75 8.22 -24.60
N TRP A 112 2.37 8.86 -23.49
CA TRP A 112 3.02 8.79 -22.17
C TRP A 112 1.99 8.56 -21.08
N GLY A 113 2.30 7.81 -20.02
CA GLY A 113 1.28 7.41 -19.04
C GLY A 113 0.47 6.21 -19.53
N GLY A 114 -0.59 5.84 -18.81
CA GLY A 114 -1.45 4.71 -19.17
C GLY A 114 -0.80 3.37 -18.89
N GLY A 115 -0.24 3.22 -17.68
CA GLY A 115 0.39 1.96 -17.24
C GLY A 115 -0.43 0.73 -17.68
N ALA A 116 0.28 -0.29 -18.15
CA ALA A 116 -0.28 -1.59 -18.50
C ALA A 116 -1.00 -2.23 -17.31
#